data_AF-A0A2V4C1J3-F1
#
_entry.id   AF-A0A2V4C1J3-F1
#
_cell.length_a   1.000
_cell.length_b   1.000
_cell.length_c   1.000
_cell.angle_alpha   90.00
_cell.angle_beta   90.00
_cell.angle_gamma   90.00
#
_symmetry.space_group_name_H-M   'P 1'
#
loop_
_entity.id
_entity.type
_entity.pdbx_description
1 polymer ?
#
loop_
_entity_poly.entity_id
_entity_poly.type
_entity_poly.pdbx_seq_one_letter_code
_entity_poly.pdbx_strand_id
1 'polypeptide(L)'
;MNKRYSYHFRPGYQSKDLLIAIFDGAENETFNSDFLNAIAEIRPKMIDILDLWMNNEVLMTFDSDAGQFTISKDIWGFAFIMAENNQEGLHRINSILEHSVLFEKVEVDFENYK
;
A
#
# COMPACT_ATOMS: atom_id res chain seq x y z
N MET A 1 15.02 -17.92 2.86
CA MET A 1 14.77 -16.83 1.89
C MET A 1 13.75 -15.90 2.54
N ASN A 2 14.02 -14.60 2.63
CA ASN A 2 12.98 -13.66 3.03
C ASN A 2 11.88 -13.72 1.95
N LYS A 3 10.66 -14.05 2.35
CA LYS A 3 9.50 -14.09 1.45
C LYS A 3 9.25 -12.65 0.98
N ARG A 4 9.09 -12.44 -0.33
CA ARG A 4 8.76 -11.13 -0.91
C ARG A 4 7.27 -10.84 -0.74
N TYR A 5 6.92 -9.56 -0.59
CA TYR A 5 5.54 -9.09 -0.66
C TYR A 5 5.12 -8.97 -2.12
N SER A 6 4.06 -9.65 -2.52
CA SER A 6 3.54 -9.53 -3.87
C SER A 6 2.45 -8.48 -3.93
N TYR A 7 2.52 -7.60 -4.92
CA TYR A 7 1.58 -6.49 -5.03
C TYR A 7 1.17 -6.14 -6.46
N HIS A 8 0.03 -5.47 -6.57
CA HIS A 8 -0.44 -4.84 -7.81
C HIS A 8 -0.46 -3.33 -7.65
N PHE A 9 -0.12 -2.60 -8.72
CA PHE A 9 -0.40 -1.18 -8.85
C PHE A 9 -1.49 -1.01 -9.90
N ARG A 10 -2.72 -0.76 -9.47
CA ARG A 10 -3.93 -0.93 -10.30
C ARG A 10 -5.06 0.01 -9.88
N PRO A 11 -6.09 0.22 -10.72
CA PRO A 11 -7.27 1.01 -10.36
C PRO A 11 -8.10 0.34 -9.27
N GLY A 12 -8.68 1.11 -8.35
CA GLY A 12 -9.73 0.64 -7.46
C GLY A 12 -10.92 0.04 -8.25
N TYR A 13 -11.69 -0.87 -7.64
CA TYR A 13 -12.84 -1.45 -8.33
C TYR A 13 -13.86 -0.36 -8.64
N GLN A 14 -14.28 -0.24 -9.91
CA GLN A 14 -15.16 0.84 -10.40
C GLN A 14 -14.60 2.25 -10.14
N SER A 15 -13.28 2.38 -9.96
CA SER A 15 -12.59 3.65 -9.74
C SER A 15 -11.55 3.89 -10.83
N LYS A 16 -11.30 5.17 -11.11
CA LYS A 16 -10.17 5.60 -11.94
C LYS A 16 -8.90 5.81 -11.11
N ASP A 17 -9.05 5.95 -9.80
CA ASP A 17 -7.94 6.18 -8.89
C ASP A 17 -7.16 4.89 -8.68
N LEU A 18 -5.84 4.98 -8.76
CA LEU A 18 -4.95 3.86 -8.52
C LEU A 18 -4.79 3.63 -7.02
N LEU A 19 -4.40 2.41 -6.69
CA LEU A 19 -3.97 1.97 -5.38
C LEU A 19 -2.87 0.92 -5.52
N ILE A 20 -2.12 0.71 -4.45
CA ILE A 20 -1.21 -0.42 -4.32
C ILE A 20 -1.91 -1.49 -3.49
N ALA A 21 -2.15 -2.66 -4.07
CA ALA A 21 -2.79 -3.79 -3.41
C ALA A 21 -1.75 -4.86 -3.10
N ILE A 22 -1.42 -5.06 -1.83
CA ILE A 22 -0.63 -6.18 -1.34
C ILE A 22 -1.58 -7.37 -1.18
N PHE A 23 -1.30 -8.46 -1.89
CA PHE A 23 -2.15 -9.66 -1.91
C PHE A 23 -1.45 -10.93 -1.41
N ASP A 24 -0.14 -10.86 -1.16
CA ASP A 24 0.62 -11.91 -0.48
C ASP A 24 1.71 -11.28 0.40
N GLY A 25 1.80 -11.73 1.64
CA GLY A 25 2.81 -11.34 2.61
C GLY A 25 2.37 -10.28 3.62
N ALA A 26 1.26 -9.56 3.42
CA ALA A 26 0.77 -8.56 4.37
C ALA A 26 0.26 -9.16 5.70
N GLU A 27 0.05 -10.48 5.76
CA GLU A 27 -0.21 -11.23 6.98
C GLU A 27 0.98 -11.25 7.95
N ASN A 28 2.20 -11.00 7.47
CA ASN A 28 3.40 -11.01 8.29
C ASN A 28 3.40 -9.84 9.29
N GLU A 29 3.78 -10.12 10.55
CA GLU A 29 3.86 -9.11 11.61
C GLU A 29 4.83 -7.97 11.28
N THR A 30 5.86 -8.23 10.47
CA THR A 30 6.85 -7.24 10.03
C THR A 30 6.41 -6.38 8.86
N PHE A 31 5.26 -6.65 8.23
CA PHE A 31 4.83 -5.98 7.00
C PHE A 31 4.86 -4.45 7.12
N ASN A 32 4.27 -3.88 8.17
CA ASN A 32 4.22 -2.43 8.34
C ASN A 32 5.63 -1.83 8.48
N SER A 33 6.51 -2.46 9.26
CA SER A 33 7.89 -1.98 9.41
C SER A 33 8.68 -2.12 8.12
N ASP A 34 8.52 -3.23 7.39
CA ASP A 34 9.24 -3.48 6.15
C ASP A 34 8.78 -2.54 5.03
N PHE A 35 7.47 -2.28 4.94
CA PHE A 35 6.89 -1.29 4.04
C PHE A 35 7.42 0.12 4.36
N LEU A 36 7.29 0.58 5.61
CA LEU A 36 7.74 1.91 6.02
C LEU A 36 9.26 2.09 5.86
N ASN A 37 10.05 1.05 6.09
CA ASN A 37 11.49 1.06 5.83
C ASN A 37 11.79 1.16 4.34
N ALA A 38 11.06 0.45 3.48
CA ALA A 38 11.24 0.52 2.03
C ALA A 38 10.97 1.94 1.50
N ILE A 39 9.95 2.62 2.04
CA ILE A 39 9.59 3.98 1.65
C ILE A 39 10.19 5.06 2.56
N ALA A 40 11.24 4.74 3.34
CA ALA A 40 11.81 5.68 4.30
C ALA A 40 12.34 6.98 3.65
N GLU A 41 12.72 6.93 2.38
CA GLU A 41 13.19 8.10 1.63
C GLU A 41 12.15 9.21 1.44
N ILE A 42 10.85 8.90 1.54
CA ILE A 42 9.77 9.91 1.53
C ILE A 42 9.39 10.40 2.92
N ARG A 43 10.13 9.97 3.96
CA ARG A 43 9.97 10.39 5.37
C ARG A 43 8.51 10.30 5.87
N PRO A 44 7.86 9.13 5.76
CA PRO A 44 6.48 8.97 6.18
C PRO A 44 6.34 9.18 7.70
N LYS A 45 5.32 9.93 8.10
CA LYS A 45 4.95 10.17 9.50
C LYS A 45 3.47 9.85 9.69
N MET A 46 3.18 8.91 10.59
CA MET A 46 1.79 8.59 10.93
C MET A 46 1.14 9.81 11.59
N ILE A 47 -0.03 10.19 11.10
CA ILE A 47 -0.80 11.34 11.59
C ILE A 47 -2.18 10.94 12.11
N ASP A 48 -2.69 9.77 11.71
CA ASP A 48 -3.96 9.23 12.20
C ASP A 48 -3.97 7.70 12.17
N ILE A 49 -4.79 7.11 13.03
CA ILE A 49 -5.09 5.68 13.05
C ILE A 49 -6.56 5.49 13.42
N LEU A 50 -7.28 4.74 12.58
CA LEU A 50 -8.68 4.41 12.77
C LEU A 50 -8.86 2.89 12.72
N ASP A 51 -9.36 2.33 13.81
CA ASP A 51 -9.75 0.93 13.89
C ASP A 51 -11.22 0.78 13.43
N LEU A 52 -11.41 0.08 12.31
CA LEU A 52 -12.71 -0.25 11.74
C LEU A 52 -13.14 -1.64 12.21
N TRP A 53 -13.46 -1.73 13.50
CA TRP A 53 -13.85 -2.98 14.17
C TRP A 53 -14.92 -3.81 13.45
N MET A 54 -15.90 -3.17 12.81
CA MET A 54 -16.95 -3.88 12.05
C MET A 54 -16.42 -4.58 10.80
N ASN A 55 -15.30 -4.11 10.26
CA ASN A 55 -14.71 -4.58 9.00
C ASN A 55 -13.45 -5.44 9.25
N ASN A 56 -13.01 -5.59 10.51
CA ASN A 56 -11.73 -6.20 10.87
C ASN A 56 -10.53 -5.57 10.14
N GLU A 57 -10.52 -4.25 10.11
CA GLU A 57 -9.58 -3.46 9.32
C GLU A 57 -9.02 -2.31 10.16
N VAL A 58 -7.73 -2.03 10.00
CA VAL A 58 -7.09 -0.84 10.56
C VAL A 58 -6.67 0.08 9.41
N LEU A 59 -7.04 1.35 9.52
CA LEU A 59 -6.56 2.42 8.64
C LEU A 59 -5.46 3.21 9.37
N MET A 60 -4.32 3.38 8.72
CA MET A 60 -3.22 4.21 9.21
C MET A 60 -2.93 5.29 8.17
N THR A 61 -3.09 6.55 8.53
CA THR A 61 -2.86 7.69 7.62
C THR A 61 -1.49 8.30 7.90
N PHE A 62 -0.75 8.56 6.84
CA PHE A 62 0.61 9.10 6.88
C PHE A 62 0.70 10.38 6.08
N ASP A 63 1.45 11.35 6.60
CA ASP A 63 1.96 12.50 5.85
C ASP A 63 3.41 12.22 5.43
N SER A 64 3.84 12.74 4.28
CA SER A 64 5.17 12.43 3.72
C SER A 64 5.60 13.48 2.69
N ASP A 65 6.87 13.44 2.28
CA ASP A 65 7.37 14.28 1.18
C ASP A 65 6.75 13.93 -0.18
N ALA A 66 6.10 12.78 -0.30
CA ALA A 66 5.33 12.38 -1.46
C ALA A 66 3.84 12.72 -1.31
N GLY A 67 3.47 13.47 -0.27
CA GLY A 67 2.09 13.79 0.11
C GLY A 67 1.44 12.71 0.99
N GLN A 68 0.15 12.91 1.28
CA GLN A 68 -0.60 12.05 2.20
C GLN A 68 -1.00 10.71 1.53
N PHE A 69 -0.97 9.64 2.31
CA PHE A 69 -1.49 8.33 1.92
C PHE A 69 -2.03 7.56 3.13
N THR A 70 -2.86 6.55 2.88
CA THR A 70 -3.46 5.69 3.91
C THR A 70 -3.12 4.23 3.62
N ILE A 71 -2.68 3.50 4.64
CA ILE A 71 -2.58 2.05 4.63
C ILE A 71 -3.85 1.50 5.27
N SER A 72 -4.66 0.82 4.49
CA SER A 72 -5.74 -0.05 4.91
C SER A 72 -5.18 -1.47 5.06
N LYS A 73 -5.34 -2.10 6.21
CA LYS A 73 -4.87 -3.47 6.44
C LYS A 73 -5.94 -4.28 7.14
N ASP A 74 -6.28 -5.42 6.56
CA ASP A 74 -7.23 -6.35 7.15
C ASP A 74 -6.52 -7.50 7.90
N ILE A 75 -7.33 -8.34 8.55
CA ILE A 75 -6.87 -9.56 9.25
C ILE A 75 -6.66 -10.75 8.31
N TRP A 76 -7.06 -10.66 7.04
CA TRP A 76 -6.97 -11.72 6.05
C TRP A 76 -5.67 -11.69 5.25
N GLY A 77 -4.80 -10.72 5.53
CA GLY A 77 -3.49 -10.60 4.91
C GLY A 77 -3.47 -9.72 3.68
N PHE A 78 -4.53 -8.95 3.42
CA PHE A 78 -4.53 -7.92 2.40
C PHE A 78 -4.17 -6.57 3.02
N ALA A 79 -3.45 -5.77 2.24
CA ALA A 79 -3.25 -4.36 2.54
C ALA A 79 -3.43 -3.52 1.28
N PHE A 80 -4.08 -2.37 1.42
CA PHE A 80 -4.27 -1.40 0.37
C PHE A 80 -3.61 -0.08 0.76
N ILE A 81 -2.79 0.46 -0.14
CA ILE A 81 -2.23 1.79 0.02
C ILE A 81 -2.94 2.71 -0.96
N MET A 82 -3.60 3.72 -0.42
CA MET A 82 -4.52 4.61 -1.14
C MET A 82 -4.11 6.06 -0.90
N ALA A 83 -4.42 6.92 -1.87
CA ALA A 83 -4.22 8.36 -1.75
C ALA A 83 -5.32 9.08 -2.52
N GLU A 84 -6.34 9.58 -1.81
CA GLU A 84 -7.56 10.13 -2.40
C GLU A 84 -7.29 11.26 -3.40
N ASN A 85 -6.42 12.21 -3.04
CA ASN A 85 -6.13 13.40 -3.86
C ASN A 85 -4.63 13.52 -4.20
N ASN A 86 -3.90 12.40 -4.16
CA ASN A 86 -2.44 12.40 -4.27
C ASN A 86 -1.90 11.17 -5.05
N GLN A 87 -2.40 10.99 -6.27
CA GLN A 87 -1.99 9.90 -7.15
C GLN A 87 -0.50 9.97 -7.53
N GLU A 88 0.08 11.17 -7.63
CA GLU A 88 1.53 11.35 -7.84
C GLU A 88 2.34 10.71 -6.69
N GLY A 89 1.88 10.88 -5.45
CA GLY A 89 2.46 10.20 -4.29
C GLY A 89 2.44 8.67 -4.40
N LEU A 90 1.32 8.10 -4.86
CA LEU A 90 1.23 6.65 -5.10
C LEU A 90 2.18 6.18 -6.21
N HIS A 91 2.31 6.93 -7.30
CA HIS A 91 3.29 6.62 -8.34
C HIS A 91 4.72 6.62 -7.80
N ARG A 92 5.05 7.59 -6.93
CA ARG A 92 6.36 7.65 -6.28
C ARG A 92 6.58 6.46 -5.35
N ILE A 93 5.59 6.10 -4.53
CA ILE A 93 5.65 4.91 -3.67
C ILE A 93 5.85 3.66 -4.54
N ASN A 94 5.07 3.47 -5.60
CA ASN A 94 5.22 2.32 -6.50
C ASN A 94 6.63 2.24 -7.09
N SER A 95 7.18 3.36 -7.56
CA SER A 95 8.54 3.42 -8.10
C SER A 95 9.58 2.96 -7.07
N ILE A 96 9.44 3.35 -5.80
CA ILE A 96 10.32 2.90 -4.72
C ILE A 96 10.21 1.39 -4.50
N LEU A 97 8.99 0.86 -4.47
CA LEU A 97 8.74 -0.58 -4.27
C LEU A 97 9.29 -1.42 -5.42
N GLU A 98 9.20 -0.97 -6.67
CA GLU A 98 9.76 -1.65 -7.84
C GLU A 98 11.29 -1.85 -7.74
N HIS A 99 12.00 -0.98 -7.00
CA HIS A 99 13.43 -1.08 -6.76
C HIS A 99 13.78 -1.81 -5.45
N SER A 100 12.79 -2.19 -4.65
CA SER A 100 13.00 -2.88 -3.37
C SER A 100 13.15 -4.37 -3.56
N VAL A 101 14.15 -4.98 -2.93
CA VAL A 101 14.35 -6.44 -2.94
C VAL A 101 13.25 -7.21 -2.19
N LEU A 102 12.46 -6.52 -1.37
CA LEU A 102 11.39 -7.08 -0.55
C LEU A 102 10.04 -7.13 -1.27
N PHE A 103 9.84 -6.35 -2.33
CA PHE A 103 8.56 -6.21 -3.00
C PHE A 103 8.65 -6.72 -4.44
N GLU A 104 7.61 -7.43 -4.86
CA GLU A 104 7.48 -7.96 -6.21
C GLU A 104 6.17 -7.48 -6.82
N LYS A 105 6.29 -6.66 -7.87
CA LYS A 105 5.14 -6.18 -8.62
C LYS A 105 4.66 -7.26 -9.58
N VAL A 106 3.37 -7.56 -9.54
CA VAL A 106 2.71 -8.43 -10.50
C VAL A 106 1.79 -7.56 -11.36
N GLU A 107 2.04 -7.57 -12.66
CA GLU A 107 1.24 -6.81 -13.64
C GLU A 107 -0.17 -7.37 -13.77
N VAL A 108 -1.15 -6.49 -14.00
CA VAL A 108 -2.56 -6.85 -14.15
C VAL A 108 -3.20 -6.08 -15.30
N ASP A 109 -4.23 -6.66 -15.89
CA ASP A 109 -5.07 -5.96 -16.87
C ASP A 109 -6.04 -5.01 -16.15
N PHE A 110 -5.95 -3.72 -16.47
CA PHE A 110 -6.78 -2.67 -15.87
C PHE A 110 -8.25 -2.81 -16.26
N GLU A 111 -8.58 -3.49 -17.37
CA GLU A 111 -9.97 -3.75 -17.78
C GLU A 111 -10.73 -4.63 -16.79
N ASN A 112 -10.03 -5.44 -15.98
CA ASN A 112 -10.65 -6.28 -14.95
C ASN A 112 -11.22 -5.49 -13.76
N TYR A 113 -11.00 -4.18 -13.70
CA TYR A 113 -11.40 -3.32 -12.58
C TYR A 113 -12.50 -2.30 -12.93
N LYS A 114 -13.08 -2.42 -14.13
CA LYS A 114 -14.17 -1.56 -14.63
C LYS A 114 -15.55 -2.03 -14.16
#